data_AF-A0A174UFI0-F1
#
_entry.id   AF-A0A174UFI0-F1
#
_cell.length_a   1.000
_cell.length_b   1.000
_cell.length_c   1.000
_cell.angle_alpha   90.00
_cell.angle_beta   90.00
_cell.angle_gamma   90.00
#
_symmetry.space_group_name_H-M   'P 1'
#
loop_
_entity.id
_entity.type
_entity.pdbx_description
1 polymer ?
#
loop_
_entity_poly.entity_id
_entity_poly.type
_entity_poly.pdbx_seq_one_letter_code
_entity_poly.pdbx_strand_id
1 'polypeptide(L)'
;MKAYIRPTLTHRERQIAAAEMDKITRKGICRAQWLMLIAFNEALGIGAQRIQRVMTSYAGLLTEFEAYARDGIEDEMLTRRLKQIGLDVKKLWEG
;
A
#
# COMPACT_ATOMS: atom_id res chain seq x y z
N MET A 1 21.23 -4.35 -42.27
CA MET A 1 20.68 -4.48 -40.91
C MET A 1 20.46 -3.08 -40.35
N LYS A 2 19.21 -2.60 -40.21
CA LYS A 2 18.92 -1.30 -39.56
C LYS A 2 18.98 -1.50 -38.05
N ALA A 3 19.88 -0.81 -37.36
CA ALA A 3 19.94 -0.81 -35.91
C ALA A 3 18.64 -0.19 -35.36
N TYR A 4 17.87 -0.97 -34.59
CA TYR A 4 16.71 -0.47 -33.87
C TYR A 4 17.22 0.36 -32.68
N ILE A 5 17.39 1.66 -32.87
CA ILE A 5 17.69 2.59 -31.79
C ILE A 5 16.42 2.69 -30.96
N ARG A 6 16.40 2.10 -29.76
CA ARG A 6 15.29 2.31 -28.81
C ARG A 6 15.20 3.82 -28.55
N PRO A 7 14.03 4.45 -28.71
CA PRO A 7 13.85 5.85 -28.33
C PRO A 7 14.16 5.97 -26.83
N THR A 8 15.22 6.70 -26.51
CA THR A 8 15.53 7.03 -25.12
C THR A 8 14.57 8.13 -24.70
N LEU A 9 13.61 7.80 -23.84
CA LEU A 9 12.65 8.76 -23.30
C LEU A 9 13.39 9.98 -22.76
N THR A 10 12.94 11.17 -23.16
CA THR A 10 13.39 12.45 -22.60
C THR A 10 13.05 12.52 -21.12
N HIS A 11 13.74 13.39 -20.37
CA HIS A 11 13.48 13.58 -18.94
C HIS A 11 12.00 13.87 -18.64
N ARG A 12 11.35 14.69 -19.49
CA ARG A 12 9.92 15.03 -19.38
C ARG A 12 9.02 13.82 -19.61
N GLU A 13 9.31 12.99 -20.62
CA GLU A 13 8.53 11.78 -20.90
C GLU A 13 8.68 10.73 -19.79
N ARG A 14 9.86 10.63 -19.17
CA ARG A 14 10.06 9.76 -17.99
C ARG A 14 9.22 10.22 -16.79
N GLN A 15 9.15 11.53 -16.54
CA GLN A 15 8.31 12.07 -15.46
C GLN A 15 6.82 11.81 -15.68
N ILE A 16 6.34 11.98 -16.92
CA ILE A 16 4.94 11.69 -17.27
C ILE A 16 4.64 10.20 -17.10
N ALA A 17 5.55 9.32 -17.57
CA ALA A 17 5.40 7.88 -17.42
C ALA A 17 5.40 7.46 -15.94
N ALA A 18 6.28 8.04 -15.10
CA ALA A 18 6.30 7.79 -13.67
C ALA A 18 4.99 8.21 -12.99
N ALA A 19 4.49 9.40 -13.29
CA ALA A 19 3.23 9.89 -12.72
C ALA A 19 2.01 9.01 -13.11
N GLU A 20 1.98 8.49 -14.34
CA GLU A 20 0.92 7.57 -14.76
C GLU A 20 1.06 6.20 -14.07
N MET A 21 2.28 5.70 -13.89
CA MET A 21 2.53 4.48 -13.13
C MET A 21 2.13 4.61 -11.66
N ASP A 22 2.42 5.75 -11.03
CA ASP A 22 2.00 6.04 -9.65
C ASP A 22 0.48 6.05 -9.53
N LYS A 23 -0.21 6.64 -10.52
CA LYS A 23 -1.67 6.65 -10.57
C LYS A 23 -2.26 5.25 -10.72
N ILE A 24 -1.70 4.42 -11.60
CA ILE A 24 -2.11 3.02 -11.78
C ILE A 24 -1.90 2.24 -10.49
N THR A 25 -0.73 2.39 -9.87
CA THR A 25 -0.36 1.75 -8.61
C THR A 25 -1.32 2.14 -7.50
N ARG A 26 -1.58 3.44 -7.31
CA ARG A 26 -2.53 3.95 -6.32
C ARG A 26 -3.92 3.37 -6.52
N LYS A 27 -4.40 3.31 -7.77
CA LYS A 27 -5.70 2.70 -8.09
C LYS A 27 -5.73 1.20 -7.76
N GLY A 28 -4.64 0.49 -8.03
CA GLY A 28 -4.46 -0.91 -7.66
C GLY A 28 -4.53 -1.13 -6.15
N ILE A 29 -3.79 -0.32 -5.37
CA ILE A 29 -3.78 -0.38 -3.91
C ILE A 29 -5.17 -0.11 -3.34
N CYS A 30 -5.84 0.96 -3.78
CA CYS A 30 -7.20 1.27 -3.33
C CYS A 30 -8.17 0.11 -3.61
N ARG A 31 -8.07 -0.51 -4.80
CA ARG A 31 -8.90 -1.67 -5.14
C ARG A 31 -8.61 -2.86 -4.22
N ALA A 32 -7.34 -3.18 -3.97
CA ALA A 32 -6.95 -4.27 -3.07
C ALA A 32 -7.48 -4.05 -1.64
N GLN A 33 -7.42 -2.81 -1.13
CA GLN A 33 -7.98 -2.46 0.17
C GLN A 33 -9.50 -2.69 0.24
N TRP A 34 -10.25 -2.30 -0.80
CA TRP A 34 -11.69 -2.55 -0.85
C TRP A 34 -12.02 -4.05 -0.88
N LEU A 35 -11.29 -4.84 -1.67
CA LEU A 35 -11.47 -6.29 -1.72
C LEU A 35 -11.18 -6.95 -0.37
N MET A 36 -10.15 -6.48 0.35
CA MET A 36 -9.83 -6.96 1.69
C MET A 36 -10.98 -6.68 2.69
N LEU A 37 -11.60 -5.49 2.64
CA LEU A 37 -12.75 -5.16 3.49
C LEU A 37 -13.98 -6.02 3.18
N ILE A 38 -14.22 -6.33 1.90
CA ILE A 38 -15.28 -7.26 1.49
C ILE A 38 -15.01 -8.65 2.10
N ALA A 39 -13.80 -9.19 1.92
CA ALA A 39 -13.43 -10.49 2.47
C ALA A 39 -13.57 -10.55 4.00
N PHE A 40 -13.14 -9.50 4.71
CA PHE A 40 -13.34 -9.42 6.17
C PHE A 40 -14.81 -9.40 6.57
N ASN A 41 -15.64 -8.67 5.82
CA ASN A 41 -17.06 -8.63 6.10
C ASN A 41 -17.74 -9.98 5.83
N GLU A 42 -17.39 -10.66 4.75
CA GLU A 42 -17.90 -11.99 4.42
C GLU A 42 -17.48 -13.04 5.46
N ALA A 43 -16.22 -13.00 5.91
CA ALA A 43 -15.69 -13.97 6.86
C ALA A 43 -16.16 -13.74 8.31
N LEU A 44 -16.31 -12.48 8.73
CA LEU A 44 -16.50 -12.12 10.15
C LEU A 44 -17.83 -11.40 10.44
N GLY A 45 -18.64 -11.08 9.43
CA GLY A 45 -19.93 -10.39 9.61
C GLY A 45 -19.80 -8.99 10.21
N ILE A 46 -18.72 -8.27 9.90
CA ILE A 46 -18.33 -7.00 10.53
C ILE A 46 -19.43 -5.92 10.40
N GLY A 47 -20.07 -5.82 9.23
CA GLY A 47 -21.11 -4.85 8.93
C GLY A 47 -20.58 -3.43 8.67
N ALA A 48 -21.38 -2.63 7.95
CA ALA A 48 -20.97 -1.33 7.43
C ALA A 48 -20.46 -0.33 8.50
N GLN A 49 -21.10 -0.27 9.67
CA GLN A 49 -20.68 0.67 10.73
C GLN A 49 -19.29 0.37 11.29
N ARG A 50 -18.92 -0.91 11.40
CA ARG A 50 -17.60 -1.30 11.88
C ARG A 50 -16.55 -1.12 10.78
N ILE A 51 -16.89 -1.40 9.52
CA ILE A 51 -16.02 -1.06 8.37
C ILE A 51 -15.73 0.45 8.35
N GLN A 52 -16.72 1.29 8.58
CA GLN A 52 -16.50 2.74 8.61
C GLN A 52 -15.58 3.18 9.74
N ARG A 53 -15.68 2.54 10.92
CA ARG A 53 -14.72 2.74 12.02
C ARG A 53 -13.30 2.30 11.65
N VAL A 54 -13.16 1.17 10.95
CA VAL A 54 -11.87 0.72 10.41
C VAL A 54 -11.29 1.76 9.47
N MET A 55 -12.09 2.33 8.56
CA MET A 55 -11.61 3.37 7.63
C MET A 55 -11.11 4.63 8.36
N THR A 56 -11.82 5.08 9.40
CA THR A 56 -11.37 6.21 10.23
C THR A 56 -10.07 5.89 10.96
N SER A 57 -9.97 4.71 11.57
CA SER A 57 -8.74 4.28 12.24
C SER A 57 -7.58 4.10 11.26
N TYR A 58 -7.85 3.61 10.05
CA TYR A 58 -6.86 3.38 9.02
C TYR A 58 -6.22 4.68 8.55
N ALA A 59 -6.99 5.76 8.41
CA ALA A 59 -6.44 7.08 8.10
C ALA A 59 -5.44 7.55 9.17
N GLY A 60 -5.73 7.32 10.46
CA GLY A 60 -4.81 7.61 11.55
C GLY A 60 -3.53 6.78 11.49
N LEU A 61 -3.64 5.49 11.18
CA LEU A 61 -2.47 4.61 11.00
C LEU A 61 -1.59 5.06 9.83
N LEU A 62 -2.17 5.49 8.71
CA LEU A 62 -1.38 6.04 7.59
C LEU A 62 -0.54 7.23 8.04
N THR A 63 -1.13 8.19 8.75
CA THR A 63 -0.39 9.36 9.26
C THR A 63 0.69 8.98 10.27
N GLU A 64 0.42 8.00 11.14
CA GLU A 64 1.40 7.47 12.10
C GLU A 64 2.60 6.84 11.37
N PHE A 65 2.34 6.01 10.36
CA PHE A 65 3.38 5.34 9.60
C PHE A 65 4.14 6.28 8.66
N GLU A 66 3.52 7.33 8.14
CA GLU A 66 4.23 8.42 7.45
C GLU A 66 5.21 9.17 8.36
N ALA A 67 4.96 9.22 9.67
CA ALA A 67 5.94 9.73 10.63
C ALA A 67 7.10 8.74 10.81
N TYR A 68 6.80 7.44 10.99
CA TYR A 68 7.84 6.41 11.09
C TYR A 68 8.71 6.28 9.83
N ALA A 69 8.14 6.51 8.65
CA ALA A 69 8.86 6.54 7.38
C ALA A 69 9.93 7.63 7.37
N ARG A 70 9.59 8.83 7.89
CA ARG A 70 10.53 9.96 8.01
C ARG A 70 11.68 9.66 8.95
N ASP A 71 11.44 8.87 9.97
CA ASP A 71 12.44 8.43 10.96
C ASP A 71 13.17 7.14 10.52
N GLY A 72 12.78 6.52 9.40
CA GLY A 72 13.39 5.29 8.87
C GLY A 72 13.08 4.01 9.65
N ILE A 73 12.02 4.01 10.47
CA ILE A 73 11.66 2.90 11.38
C ILE A 73 10.30 2.26 11.07
N GLU A 74 9.71 2.55 9.91
CA GLU A 74 8.36 2.08 9.53
C GLU A 74 8.20 0.55 9.58
N ASP A 75 9.17 -0.20 9.05
CA ASP A 75 9.13 -1.67 8.99
C ASP A 75 9.24 -2.32 10.37
N GLU A 76 10.08 -1.76 11.25
CA GLU A 76 10.21 -2.20 12.63
C GLU A 76 8.90 -2.00 13.38
N MET A 77 8.31 -0.81 13.24
CA MET A 77 7.05 -0.45 13.89
C MET A 77 5.87 -1.27 13.34
N LEU A 78 5.87 -1.58 12.04
CA LEU A 78 4.88 -2.47 11.42
C LEU A 78 4.97 -3.86 12.03
N THR A 79 6.17 -4.43 12.04
CA THR A 79 6.43 -5.77 12.60
C THR A 79 6.00 -5.84 14.06
N ARG A 80 6.30 -4.80 14.84
CA ARG A 80 5.91 -4.70 16.25
C ARG A 80 4.39 -4.66 16.42
N ARG A 81 3.68 -3.83 15.66
CA ARG A 81 2.21 -3.73 15.68
C ARG A 81 1.55 -5.05 15.30
N LEU A 82 2.09 -5.75 14.29
CA LEU A 82 1.60 -7.07 13.89
C LEU A 82 1.77 -8.10 15.00
N LYS A 83 2.95 -8.13 15.66
CA LYS A 83 3.17 -9.00 16.82
C LYS A 83 2.22 -8.71 17.98
N GLN A 84 1.91 -7.44 18.24
CA GLN A 84 0.97 -7.05 19.30
C GLN A 84 -0.45 -7.59 19.09
N ILE A 85 -0.85 -7.83 17.84
CA ILE A 85 -2.14 -8.44 17.49
C ILE A 85 -2.03 -9.96 17.25
N GLY A 86 -0.90 -10.57 17.61
CA GLY A 86 -0.68 -12.02 17.53
C GLY A 86 -0.23 -12.53 16.16
N LEU A 87 0.15 -11.64 15.23
CA LEU A 87 0.68 -12.01 13.92
C LEU A 87 2.21 -11.98 13.95
N ASP A 88 2.83 -13.16 13.95
CA ASP A 88 4.29 -13.28 13.85
C ASP A 88 4.72 -13.36 12.39
N VAL A 89 5.02 -12.20 11.80
CA VAL A 89 5.48 -12.10 10.42
C VAL A 89 6.99 -12.23 10.40
N LYS A 90 7.49 -13.43 10.07
CA LYS A 90 8.94 -13.71 10.03
C LYS A 90 9.67 -12.90 8.95
N LYS A 91 8.99 -12.61 7.82
CA LYS A 91 9.48 -11.76 6.73
C LYS A 91 8.30 -11.07 6.06
N LEU A 92 8.25 -9.73 6.15
CA LEU A 92 7.19 -8.90 5.56
C LEU A 92 7.22 -8.90 4.02
N TRP A 93 8.40 -9.10 3.43
CA TRP A 93 8.68 -8.81 2.03
C TRP A 93 9.19 -10.02 1.22
N GLU A 94 8.98 -11.25 1.70
CA GLU A 94 9.24 -12.43 0.86
C GLU A 94 8.08 -12.65 -0.11
N GLY A 95 8.22 -12.01 -1.28
CA GLY A 95 7.41 -12.19 -2.48
C GLY A 95 8.25 -11.93 -3.71
#